data_AF-A0A8J3LC43-F1
#
_entry.id   AF-A0A8J3LC43-F1
#
_cell.length_a   1.000
_cell.length_b   1.000
_cell.length_c   1.000
_cell.angle_alpha   90.00
_cell.angle_beta   90.00
_cell.angle_gamma   90.00
#
_symmetry.space_group_name_H-M   'P 1'
#
loop_
_entity.id
_entity.type
_entity.pdbx_description
1 polymer ?
#
loop_
_entity_poly.entity_id
_entity_poly.type
_entity_poly.pdbx_seq_one_letter_code
_entity_poly.pdbx_strand_id
1 'polypeptide(L)'
;MSLNRQLAMFSAESARPSAYDLAGLLVGPGQVTRMGGTARVSVVVDAAWRVHALAAEFTARGLETSWEPAAIEGHFGVRTAYTGMLAPLAEAWLRGSGKRPPAGFALDGARLRLWFAAAGSVDPEGDGAVLRLGASDEHCAAPASRAFTALACMAELGRGPVLRISGRRRVARLRELVGERPTMAPLGVWPGDQAAADEPGDQALAPEQAEPRPVRVARAPRLRPVAAGQLDTGQIEPLPAEPEQAALVDAGPDQAGTTGPVRTGSDLTGP
;
A
#
# COMPACT_ATOMS: atom_id res chain seq x y z
N MET A 1 30.54 28.92 27.29
CA MET A 1 29.18 28.77 27.87
C MET A 1 28.50 27.59 27.20
N SER A 2 28.55 26.42 27.85
CA SER A 2 27.86 25.22 27.41
C SER A 2 26.37 25.38 27.72
N LEU A 3 25.52 25.47 26.69
CA LEU A 3 24.09 25.26 26.83
C LEU A 3 23.79 23.84 26.37
N ASN A 4 24.01 22.95 27.33
CA ASN A 4 23.43 21.62 27.44
C ASN A 4 21.89 21.78 27.46
N ARG A 5 21.27 22.08 26.31
CA ARG A 5 19.82 22.15 26.16
C ARG A 5 19.36 20.78 25.68
N GLN A 6 19.09 19.92 26.66
CA GLN A 6 18.16 18.79 26.63
C GLN A 6 18.27 17.94 25.35
N LEU A 7 18.92 16.78 25.39
CA LEU A 7 18.25 15.54 25.83
C LEU A 7 16.73 15.72 25.89
N ALA A 8 16.13 15.96 24.72
CA ALA A 8 14.75 15.66 24.47
C ALA A 8 14.63 14.17 24.77
N MET A 9 14.05 13.89 25.93
CA MET A 9 13.38 12.65 26.21
C MET A 9 12.33 12.45 25.11
N PHE A 10 12.74 11.95 23.95
CA PHE A 10 11.86 11.18 23.07
C PHE A 10 11.65 9.84 23.77
N SER A 11 10.97 9.92 24.91
CA SER A 11 10.16 8.83 25.39
C SER A 11 9.25 8.45 24.22
N ALA A 12 9.15 7.15 23.95
CA ALA A 12 8.31 6.55 22.94
C ALA A 12 6.82 6.74 23.30
N GLU A 13 6.39 7.99 23.43
CA GLU A 13 5.01 8.38 23.63
C GLU A 13 4.33 8.23 22.28
N SER A 14 3.50 7.19 22.20
CA SER A 14 2.85 6.70 21.00
C SER A 14 2.16 7.84 20.27
N ALA A 15 2.79 8.35 19.20
CA ALA A 15 2.13 9.29 18.30
C ALA A 15 0.79 8.67 17.90
N ARG A 16 -0.31 9.37 18.18
CA ARG A 16 -1.66 8.86 17.92
C ARG A 16 -1.74 8.43 16.45
N PRO A 17 -2.25 7.21 16.14
CA PRO A 17 -2.35 6.74 14.77
C PRO A 17 -3.05 7.76 13.88
N SER A 18 -2.45 8.03 12.71
CA SER A 18 -2.90 9.07 11.80
C SER A 18 -3.14 8.49 10.41
N ALA A 19 -4.11 9.05 9.67
CA ALA A 19 -4.34 8.71 8.27
C ALA A 19 -3.10 8.96 7.39
N TYR A 20 -2.21 9.88 7.78
CA TYR A 20 -0.95 10.14 7.07
C TYR A 20 0.08 9.01 7.21
N ASP A 21 -0.07 8.10 8.17
CA ASP A 21 0.82 6.95 8.32
C ASP A 21 0.71 6.00 7.12
N LEU A 22 -0.41 6.04 6.37
CA LEU A 22 -0.58 5.26 5.15
C LEU A 22 0.46 5.63 4.07
N ALA A 23 1.22 6.71 4.24
CA ALA A 23 2.45 6.97 3.50
C ALA A 23 3.43 5.78 3.52
N GLY A 24 3.43 4.97 4.60
CA GLY A 24 4.19 3.71 4.68
C GLY A 24 3.73 2.66 3.66
N LEU A 25 2.43 2.55 3.41
CA LEU A 25 1.92 1.70 2.33
C LEU A 25 2.29 2.28 0.97
N LEU A 26 2.22 3.60 0.80
CA LEU A 26 2.48 4.25 -0.47
C LEU A 26 3.96 4.21 -0.87
N VAL A 27 4.91 4.29 0.06
CA VAL A 27 6.31 4.03 -0.28
C VAL A 27 6.53 2.57 -0.68
N GLY A 28 5.74 1.66 -0.11
CA GLY A 28 5.77 0.22 -0.34
C GLY A 28 4.84 -0.26 -1.46
N PRO A 29 4.00 -1.29 -1.21
CA PRO A 29 3.16 -1.91 -2.24
C PRO A 29 1.82 -1.21 -2.49
N GLY A 30 1.40 -0.29 -1.61
CA GLY A 30 0.09 0.34 -1.64
C GLY A 30 -0.04 1.39 -2.75
N GLN A 31 -1.26 1.55 -3.25
CA GLN A 31 -1.64 2.54 -4.26
C GLN A 31 -2.66 3.51 -3.67
N VAL A 32 -2.74 4.72 -4.25
CA VAL A 32 -3.73 5.72 -3.88
C VAL A 32 -4.49 6.20 -5.12
N THR A 33 -5.80 6.35 -4.99
CA THR A 33 -6.67 6.89 -6.04
C THR A 33 -7.52 8.02 -5.46
N ARG A 34 -7.85 9.02 -6.29
CA ARG A 34 -8.70 10.16 -5.92
C ARG A 34 -10.03 10.12 -6.65
N MET A 35 -11.08 10.61 -6.01
CA MET A 35 -12.41 10.78 -6.59
C MET A 35 -13.17 11.90 -5.85
N GLY A 36 -13.62 12.93 -6.56
CA GLY A 36 -14.53 13.94 -5.99
C GLY A 36 -14.05 14.57 -4.67
N GLY A 37 -12.77 14.96 -4.58
CA GLY A 37 -12.20 15.54 -3.35
C GLY A 37 -11.89 14.53 -2.23
N THR A 38 -12.15 13.25 -2.44
CA THR A 38 -11.78 12.15 -1.55
C THR A 38 -10.64 11.33 -2.13
N ALA A 39 -10.03 10.49 -1.30
CA ALA A 39 -9.09 9.48 -1.75
C ALA A 39 -9.26 8.15 -1.03
N ARG A 40 -8.71 7.10 -1.64
CA ARG A 40 -8.66 5.74 -1.10
C ARG A 40 -7.26 5.18 -1.26
N VAL A 41 -6.79 4.45 -0.25
CA VAL A 41 -5.58 3.63 -0.35
C VAL A 41 -5.97 2.17 -0.52
N SER A 42 -5.28 1.46 -1.40
CA SER A 42 -5.47 0.03 -1.65
C SER A 42 -4.14 -0.70 -1.72
N VAL A 43 -4.10 -1.95 -1.27
CA VAL A 43 -2.90 -2.80 -1.32
C VAL A 43 -3.31 -4.25 -1.57
N VAL A 44 -2.51 -4.98 -2.32
CA VAL A 44 -2.66 -6.43 -2.48
C VAL A 44 -1.69 -7.14 -1.54
N VAL A 45 -2.20 -8.07 -0.74
CA VAL A 45 -1.44 -8.85 0.24
C VAL A 45 -1.53 -10.35 -0.06
N ASP A 46 -0.53 -11.10 0.38
CA ASP A 46 -0.31 -12.53 0.05
C ASP A 46 -0.75 -13.51 1.15
N ALA A 47 -1.37 -13.01 2.23
CA ALA A 47 -1.82 -13.83 3.34
C ALA A 47 -3.00 -13.20 4.09
N ALA A 48 -3.93 -14.03 4.56
CA ALA A 48 -5.12 -13.60 5.28
C ALA A 48 -4.79 -12.84 6.59
N TRP A 49 -3.71 -13.22 7.30
CA TRP A 49 -3.33 -12.52 8.53
C TRP A 49 -2.98 -11.04 8.28
N ARG A 50 -2.44 -10.72 7.09
CA ARG A 50 -2.13 -9.33 6.70
C ARG A 50 -3.40 -8.52 6.50
N VAL A 51 -4.46 -9.13 5.96
CA VAL A 51 -5.78 -8.49 5.86
C VAL A 51 -6.27 -8.07 7.24
N HIS A 52 -6.24 -8.98 8.21
CA HIS A 52 -6.67 -8.68 9.58
C HIS A 52 -5.77 -7.65 10.27
N ALA A 53 -4.45 -7.74 10.09
CA ALA A 53 -3.52 -6.76 10.64
C ALA A 53 -3.79 -5.35 10.06
N LEU A 54 -3.93 -5.22 8.75
CA LEU A 54 -4.22 -3.94 8.11
C LEU A 54 -5.60 -3.40 8.46
N ALA A 55 -6.62 -4.26 8.58
CA ALA A 55 -7.95 -3.82 9.01
C ALA A 55 -7.93 -3.24 10.44
N ALA A 56 -7.18 -3.85 11.36
CA ALA A 56 -6.98 -3.31 12.71
C ALA A 56 -6.24 -1.96 12.68
N GLU A 57 -5.18 -1.86 11.88
CA GLU A 57 -4.41 -0.62 11.72
C GLU A 57 -5.21 0.52 11.09
N PHE A 58 -6.08 0.23 10.12
CA PHE A 58 -6.98 1.22 9.51
C PHE A 58 -8.07 1.65 10.47
N THR A 59 -8.66 0.71 11.22
CA THR A 59 -9.66 1.00 12.25
C THR A 59 -9.08 1.91 13.34
N ALA A 60 -7.84 1.65 13.77
CA ALA A 60 -7.14 2.50 14.76
C ALA A 60 -6.94 3.95 14.29
N ARG A 61 -7.05 4.21 12.98
CA ARG A 61 -6.94 5.53 12.33
C ARG A 61 -8.30 6.11 11.94
N GLY A 62 -9.41 5.45 12.32
CA GLY A 62 -10.76 5.85 11.94
C GLY A 62 -11.08 5.64 10.46
N LEU A 63 -10.39 4.71 9.79
CA LEU A 63 -10.60 4.40 8.38
C LEU A 63 -11.41 3.11 8.22
N GLU A 64 -12.59 3.23 7.62
CA GLU A 64 -13.37 2.07 7.20
C GLU A 64 -12.60 1.26 6.15
N THR A 65 -12.68 -0.07 6.24
CA THR A 65 -11.89 -1.00 5.43
C THR A 65 -12.80 -2.04 4.78
N SER A 66 -12.51 -2.38 3.54
CA SER A 66 -13.06 -3.54 2.86
C SER A 66 -11.93 -4.38 2.26
N TRP A 67 -12.21 -5.66 2.03
CA TRP A 67 -11.28 -6.54 1.32
C TRP A 67 -12.03 -7.49 0.39
N GLU A 68 -11.34 -7.96 -0.63
CA GLU A 68 -11.83 -8.96 -1.58
C GLU A 68 -10.70 -9.90 -2.03
N PRO A 69 -10.99 -11.13 -2.45
CA PRO A 69 -10.00 -11.96 -3.14
C PRO A 69 -9.43 -11.21 -4.35
N ALA A 70 -8.11 -11.25 -4.52
CA ALA A 70 -7.45 -10.69 -5.70
C ALA A 70 -7.46 -11.69 -6.87
N ALA A 71 -7.09 -11.24 -8.06
CA ALA A 71 -7.00 -12.09 -9.25
C ALA A 71 -5.98 -13.23 -9.11
N ILE A 72 -4.96 -13.05 -8.28
CA ILE A 72 -3.97 -14.08 -7.97
C ILE A 72 -4.50 -14.90 -6.80
N GLU A 73 -4.56 -16.21 -6.96
CA GLU A 73 -4.99 -17.11 -5.89
C GLU A 73 -4.15 -16.92 -4.62
N GLY A 74 -4.82 -16.99 -3.46
CA GLY A 74 -4.20 -16.74 -2.15
C GLY A 74 -3.87 -15.28 -1.86
N HIS A 75 -4.13 -14.35 -2.78
CA HIS A 75 -3.94 -12.91 -2.57
C HIS A 75 -5.26 -12.19 -2.29
N PHE A 76 -5.18 -11.07 -1.59
CA PHE A 76 -6.33 -10.28 -1.16
C PHE A 76 -6.09 -8.80 -1.44
N GLY A 77 -7.07 -8.13 -2.06
CA GLY A 77 -7.09 -6.68 -2.17
C GLY A 77 -7.71 -6.08 -0.91
N VAL A 78 -6.95 -5.28 -0.17
CA VAL A 78 -7.41 -4.55 1.03
C VAL A 78 -7.45 -3.07 0.69
N ARG A 79 -8.55 -2.39 1.04
CA ARG A 79 -8.73 -0.98 0.69
C ARG A 79 -9.51 -0.23 1.76
N THR A 80 -9.17 1.04 1.94
CA THR A 80 -10.00 1.95 2.74
C THR A 80 -11.30 2.29 2.00
N ALA A 81 -12.29 2.86 2.68
CA ALA A 81 -13.32 3.63 2.00
C ALA A 81 -12.71 4.89 1.34
N TYR A 82 -13.43 5.49 0.40
CA TYR A 82 -13.12 6.84 -0.07
C TYR A 82 -13.43 7.84 1.04
N THR A 83 -12.45 8.67 1.42
CA THR A 83 -12.62 9.68 2.47
C THR A 83 -11.84 10.95 2.16
N GLY A 84 -12.35 12.09 2.63
CA GLY A 84 -11.65 13.38 2.57
C GLY A 84 -10.38 13.40 3.42
N MET A 85 -10.27 12.56 4.46
CA MET A 85 -9.08 12.48 5.33
C MET A 85 -7.81 12.07 4.56
N LEU A 86 -7.96 11.30 3.48
CA LEU A 86 -6.84 10.83 2.66
C LEU A 86 -6.54 11.75 1.47
N ALA A 87 -7.37 12.77 1.22
CA ALA A 87 -7.18 13.65 0.06
C ALA A 87 -5.84 14.40 0.09
N PRO A 88 -5.39 14.99 1.23
CA PRO A 88 -4.08 15.64 1.28
C PRO A 88 -2.91 14.66 1.09
N LEU A 89 -3.05 13.43 1.59
CA LEU A 89 -2.05 12.38 1.36
C LEU A 89 -1.97 12.05 -0.14
N ALA A 90 -3.11 11.89 -0.81
CA ALA A 90 -3.14 11.62 -2.24
C ALA A 90 -2.54 12.76 -3.08
N GLU A 91 -2.80 14.01 -2.71
CA GLU A 91 -2.20 15.19 -3.36
C GLU A 91 -0.68 15.24 -3.22
N ALA A 92 -0.17 14.94 -2.03
CA ALA A 92 1.26 14.91 -1.78
C ALA A 92 1.98 13.84 -2.62
N TRP A 93 1.33 12.70 -2.86
CA TRP A 93 1.93 11.50 -3.47
C TRP A 93 1.70 11.33 -4.97
N LEU A 94 0.60 11.81 -5.53
CA LEU A 94 0.29 11.56 -6.94
C LEU A 94 0.99 12.54 -7.87
N ARG A 95 1.65 12.02 -8.92
CA ARG A 95 2.22 12.79 -10.03
C ARG A 95 1.75 12.14 -11.33
N GLY A 96 0.76 12.76 -11.98
CA GLY A 96 0.03 12.11 -13.08
C GLY A 96 -0.71 10.87 -12.58
N SER A 97 -0.55 9.75 -13.27
CA SER A 97 -1.14 8.45 -12.90
C SER A 97 -0.31 7.64 -11.89
N GLY A 98 0.93 8.06 -11.59
CA GLY A 98 1.85 7.31 -10.73
C GLY A 98 1.98 7.92 -9.33
N LYS A 99 2.21 7.08 -8.33
CA LYS A 99 2.65 7.54 -7.00
C LYS A 99 4.15 7.86 -7.00
N ARG A 100 4.53 8.89 -6.25
CA ARG A 100 5.91 9.33 -6.01
C ARG A 100 6.03 9.82 -4.57
N PRO A 101 7.03 9.34 -3.80
CA PRO A 101 7.28 9.88 -2.47
C PRO A 101 7.52 11.41 -2.56
N PRO A 102 6.87 12.22 -1.70
CA PRO A 102 7.09 13.66 -1.69
C PRO A 102 8.53 14.00 -1.25
N ALA A 103 8.98 15.20 -1.61
CA ALA A 103 10.24 15.73 -1.10
C ALA A 103 10.21 15.77 0.44
N GLY A 104 11.30 15.32 1.08
CA GLY A 104 11.36 15.24 2.54
C GLY A 104 10.56 14.08 3.15
N PHE A 105 10.07 13.13 2.35
CA PHE A 105 9.49 11.89 2.88
C PHE A 105 10.41 11.25 3.93
N ALA A 106 9.82 10.92 5.07
CA ALA A 106 10.49 10.26 6.18
C ALA A 106 9.70 9.02 6.60
N LEU A 107 10.40 8.05 7.16
CA LEU A 107 9.80 6.90 7.81
C LEU A 107 9.77 7.15 9.32
N ASP A 108 8.76 6.59 9.96
CA ASP A 108 8.62 6.48 11.40
C ASP A 108 8.11 5.07 11.72
N GLY A 109 7.92 4.77 13.00
CA GLY A 109 7.44 3.45 13.42
C GLY A 109 6.07 3.10 12.85
N ALA A 110 5.14 4.06 12.80
CA ALA A 110 3.78 3.84 12.31
C ALA A 110 3.74 3.52 10.81
N ARG A 111 4.48 4.28 10.00
CA ARG A 111 4.65 4.05 8.55
C ARG A 111 5.35 2.72 8.29
N LEU A 112 6.41 2.41 9.04
CA LEU A 112 7.13 1.15 8.91
C LEU A 112 6.26 -0.05 9.28
N ARG A 113 5.48 0.06 10.35
CA ARG A 113 4.55 -0.99 10.79
C ARG A 113 3.54 -1.33 9.71
N LEU A 114 2.92 -0.32 9.09
CA LEU A 114 1.97 -0.52 7.99
C LEU A 114 2.64 -1.20 6.78
N TRP A 115 3.83 -0.73 6.39
CA TRP A 115 4.57 -1.34 5.29
C TRP A 115 4.94 -2.80 5.58
N PHE A 116 5.48 -3.07 6.77
CA PHE A 116 5.86 -4.41 7.18
C PHE A 116 4.65 -5.35 7.27
N ALA A 117 3.53 -4.88 7.83
CA ALA A 117 2.29 -5.65 7.86
C ALA A 117 1.78 -6.02 6.46
N ALA A 118 1.94 -5.13 5.47
CA ALA A 118 1.50 -5.39 4.11
C ALA A 118 2.46 -6.28 3.30
N ALA A 119 3.78 -6.11 3.48
CA ALA A 119 4.78 -6.64 2.54
C ALA A 119 6.13 -7.02 3.17
N GLY A 120 6.22 -7.02 4.50
CA GLY A 120 7.41 -7.40 5.24
C GLY A 120 7.54 -8.91 5.43
N SER A 121 8.75 -9.43 5.34
CA SER A 121 9.12 -10.78 5.78
C SER A 121 10.45 -10.73 6.52
N VAL A 122 10.71 -11.74 7.34
CA VAL A 122 11.99 -11.93 8.02
C VAL A 122 12.62 -13.22 7.53
N ASP A 123 13.95 -13.23 7.48
CA ASP A 123 14.70 -14.46 7.20
C ASP A 123 14.58 -15.40 8.41
N PRO A 124 14.59 -16.73 8.22
CA PRO A 124 14.40 -17.70 9.31
C PRO A 124 15.40 -17.54 10.46
N GLU A 125 16.64 -17.16 10.14
CA GLU A 125 17.71 -16.97 11.13
C GLU A 125 17.61 -15.65 11.91
N GLY A 126 16.60 -14.82 11.60
CA GLY A 126 16.33 -13.55 12.28
C GLY A 126 17.40 -12.48 12.05
N ASP A 127 18.34 -12.70 11.14
CA ASP A 127 19.43 -11.78 10.80
C ASP A 127 19.16 -11.00 9.51
N GLY A 128 18.03 -11.23 8.84
CA GLY A 128 17.59 -10.46 7.70
C GLY A 128 16.09 -10.17 7.69
N ALA A 129 15.71 -9.10 7.00
CA ALA A 129 14.32 -8.76 6.72
C ALA A 129 14.19 -8.19 5.31
N VAL A 130 13.03 -8.40 4.70
CA VAL A 130 12.69 -7.90 3.36
C VAL A 130 11.41 -7.09 3.45
N LEU A 131 11.35 -5.94 2.79
CA LEU A 131 10.14 -5.17 2.56
C LEU A 131 9.90 -5.06 1.05
N ARG A 132 8.81 -5.63 0.56
CA ARG A 132 8.46 -5.55 -0.87
C ARG A 132 7.92 -4.16 -1.23
N LEU A 133 8.35 -3.64 -2.37
CA LEU A 133 7.78 -2.48 -3.05
C LEU A 133 6.66 -2.97 -4.00
N GLY A 134 5.95 -2.03 -4.63
CA GLY A 134 5.06 -2.37 -5.74
C GLY A 134 5.85 -2.77 -6.99
N ALA A 135 5.26 -3.63 -7.83
CA ALA A 135 5.93 -4.22 -9.00
C ALA A 135 6.50 -3.18 -9.99
N SER A 136 5.88 -2.00 -10.07
CA SER A 136 6.30 -0.88 -10.93
C SER A 136 6.82 0.32 -10.13
N ASP A 137 7.16 0.10 -8.86
CA ASP A 137 7.50 1.16 -7.89
C ASP A 137 8.97 1.18 -7.49
N GLU A 138 9.86 0.66 -8.34
CA GLU A 138 11.31 0.65 -8.09
C GLU A 138 11.88 2.06 -7.87
N HIS A 139 11.28 3.10 -8.48
CA HIS A 139 11.63 4.51 -8.22
C HIS A 139 11.42 4.94 -6.75
N CYS A 140 10.63 4.20 -5.95
CA CYS A 140 10.45 4.46 -4.53
C CYS A 140 11.63 3.94 -3.68
N ALA A 141 12.49 3.07 -4.23
CA ALA A 141 13.58 2.44 -3.49
C ALA A 141 14.57 3.45 -2.93
N ALA A 142 15.08 4.39 -3.74
CA ALA A 142 16.06 5.36 -3.28
C ALA A 142 15.53 6.32 -2.19
N PRO A 143 14.33 6.93 -2.31
CA PRO A 143 13.71 7.67 -1.22
C PRO A 143 13.50 6.83 0.04
N ALA A 144 13.09 5.58 -0.10
CA ALA A 144 12.87 4.67 1.02
C ALA A 144 14.18 4.31 1.74
N SER A 145 15.24 3.94 1.01
CA SER A 145 16.56 3.68 1.58
C SER A 145 17.10 4.89 2.34
N ARG A 146 16.95 6.11 1.81
CA ARG A 146 17.31 7.34 2.53
C ARG A 146 16.53 7.51 3.83
N ALA A 147 15.22 7.24 3.80
CA ALA A 147 14.38 7.32 5.00
C ALA A 147 14.78 6.26 6.05
N PHE A 148 15.19 5.06 5.61
CA PHE A 148 15.76 4.01 6.46
C PHE A 148 17.09 4.41 7.11
N THR A 149 17.98 5.06 6.35
CA THR A 149 19.25 5.61 6.87
C THR A 149 19.00 6.60 8.01
N ALA A 150 18.00 7.48 7.88
CA ALA A 150 17.63 8.43 8.93
C ALA A 150 17.16 7.77 10.24
N LEU A 151 16.71 6.50 10.18
CA LEU A 151 16.29 5.71 11.33
C LEU A 151 17.39 4.81 11.92
N ALA A 152 18.63 4.94 11.42
CA ALA A 152 19.75 4.05 11.72
C ALA A 152 19.45 2.56 11.44
N CYS A 153 18.56 2.29 10.48
CA CYS A 153 18.16 0.95 10.06
C CYS A 153 18.36 0.83 8.55
N MET A 154 19.61 0.69 8.11
CA MET A 154 19.94 0.71 6.68
C MET A 154 19.28 -0.45 5.92
N ALA A 155 18.65 -0.11 4.79
CA ALA A 155 18.03 -1.05 3.87
C ALA A 155 18.54 -0.80 2.44
N GLU A 156 18.92 -1.87 1.75
CA GLU A 156 19.50 -1.84 0.41
C GLU A 156 18.51 -2.42 -0.61
N LEU A 157 18.58 -1.95 -1.85
CA LEU A 157 17.77 -2.54 -2.93
C LEU A 157 18.27 -3.97 -3.20
N GLY A 158 17.36 -4.93 -3.06
CA GLY A 158 17.63 -6.33 -3.35
C GLY A 158 17.43 -6.68 -4.83
N ARG A 159 17.41 -7.97 -5.15
CA ARG A 159 16.99 -8.43 -6.48
C ARG A 159 15.47 -8.30 -6.60
N GLY A 160 15.03 -7.50 -7.57
CA GLY A 160 13.63 -7.16 -7.78
C GLY A 160 13.18 -5.96 -6.92
N PRO A 161 11.89 -5.62 -6.93
CA PRO A 161 11.35 -4.43 -6.25
C PRO A 161 11.23 -4.68 -4.74
N VAL A 162 12.36 -4.86 -4.05
CA VAL A 162 12.41 -5.17 -2.60
C VAL A 162 13.54 -4.41 -1.92
N LEU A 163 13.32 -3.96 -0.69
CA LEU A 163 14.39 -3.52 0.20
C LEU A 163 14.78 -4.65 1.15
N ARG A 164 16.08 -4.88 1.30
CA ARG A 164 16.65 -5.86 2.20
C ARG A 164 17.41 -5.16 3.34
N ILE A 165 17.09 -5.57 4.56
CA ILE A 165 17.77 -5.18 5.79
C ILE A 165 18.57 -6.39 6.23
N SER A 166 19.88 -6.24 6.36
CA SER A 166 20.77 -7.33 6.75
C SER A 166 21.48 -7.04 8.07
N GLY A 167 21.69 -8.08 8.86
CA GLY A 167 22.36 -8.07 10.15
C GLY A 167 21.40 -7.99 11.34
N ARG A 168 21.65 -8.84 12.35
CA ARG A 168 20.85 -8.96 13.60
C ARG A 168 20.58 -7.61 14.28
N ARG A 169 21.57 -6.72 14.38
CA ARG A 169 21.41 -5.39 14.99
C ARG A 169 20.38 -4.53 14.24
N ARG A 170 20.36 -4.59 12.90
CA ARG A 170 19.43 -3.80 12.10
C ARG A 170 18.02 -4.40 12.15
N VAL A 171 17.89 -5.72 12.19
CA VAL A 171 16.61 -6.40 12.41
C VAL A 171 16.05 -6.12 13.81
N ALA A 172 16.90 -6.10 14.84
CA ALA A 172 16.50 -5.68 16.19
C ALA A 172 16.01 -4.22 16.21
N ARG A 173 16.72 -3.31 15.51
CA ARG A 173 16.25 -1.92 15.35
C ARG A 173 14.93 -1.85 14.59
N LEU A 174 14.75 -2.66 13.55
CA LEU A 174 13.48 -2.73 12.82
C LEU A 174 12.36 -3.18 13.75
N ARG A 175 12.57 -4.21 14.58
CA ARG A 175 11.62 -4.67 15.60
C ARG A 175 11.17 -3.53 16.51
N GLU A 176 12.12 -2.78 17.07
CA GLU A 176 11.81 -1.62 17.92
C GLU A 176 10.92 -0.59 17.20
N LEU A 177 11.17 -0.37 15.90
CA LEU A 177 10.43 0.59 15.09
C LEU A 177 9.03 0.09 14.71
N VAL A 178 8.89 -1.16 14.28
CA VAL A 178 7.59 -1.72 13.84
C VAL A 178 6.67 -2.08 15.01
N GLY A 179 7.25 -2.26 16.21
CA GLY A 179 6.53 -2.60 17.43
C GLY A 179 6.03 -4.04 17.48
N GLU A 180 5.12 -4.30 18.42
CA GLU A 180 4.64 -5.65 18.76
C GLU A 180 3.96 -6.37 17.59
N ARG A 181 4.19 -7.69 17.50
CA ARG A 181 3.56 -8.51 16.46
C ARG A 181 2.03 -8.42 16.55
N PRO A 182 1.31 -8.20 15.43
CA PRO A 182 -0.15 -8.35 15.41
C PRO A 182 -0.57 -9.76 15.83
N THR A 183 -1.58 -9.90 16.69
CA THR A 183 -2.03 -11.20 17.22
C THR A 183 -2.29 -12.25 16.14
N MET A 184 -2.82 -11.84 14.99
CA MET A 184 -3.16 -12.72 13.87
C MET A 184 -1.96 -13.18 13.03
N ALA A 185 -0.82 -12.50 13.13
CA ALA A 185 0.37 -12.86 12.37
C ALA A 185 0.97 -14.16 12.96
N PRO A 186 1.36 -15.16 12.16
CA PRO A 186 2.06 -16.35 12.67
C PRO A 186 3.34 -16.01 13.44
N LEU A 187 3.84 -16.95 14.26
CA LEU A 187 5.19 -16.85 14.80
C LEU A 187 6.22 -16.91 13.67
N GLY A 188 7.37 -16.26 13.86
CA GLY A 188 8.44 -16.26 12.87
C GLY A 188 8.20 -15.40 11.62
N VAL A 189 7.06 -14.73 11.46
CA VAL A 189 6.84 -13.82 10.30
C VAL A 189 7.01 -12.33 10.63
N TRP A 190 7.22 -12.01 11.91
CA TRP A 190 7.40 -10.64 12.41
C TRP A 190 8.81 -10.47 13.01
N PRO A 191 9.44 -9.28 12.94
CA PRO A 191 10.77 -9.08 13.49
C PRO A 191 10.79 -9.33 14.99
N GLY A 192 11.69 -10.21 15.45
CA GLY A 192 11.84 -10.53 16.87
C GLY A 192 11.04 -11.73 17.38
N ASP A 193 10.19 -12.31 16.53
CA ASP A 193 9.32 -13.45 16.87
C ASP A 193 9.84 -14.78 16.33
N GLN A 194 11.11 -14.82 15.92
CA GLN A 194 11.80 -16.09 15.72
C GLN A 194 11.88 -16.76 17.08
N ALA A 195 11.34 -17.98 17.19
CA ALA A 195 11.66 -18.82 18.32
C ALA A 195 13.19 -18.92 18.40
N ALA A 196 13.76 -18.80 19.59
CA ALA A 196 15.15 -19.17 19.80
C ALA A 196 15.30 -20.63 19.37
N ALA A 197 15.76 -20.84 18.14
CA ALA A 197 16.22 -22.13 17.67
C ALA A 197 17.59 -22.36 18.32
N ASP A 198 17.59 -22.61 19.63
CA ASP A 198 18.69 -23.22 20.37
C ASP A 198 18.20 -23.68 21.75
N GLU A 199 17.70 -24.92 21.81
CA GLU A 199 18.20 -25.91 22.76
C GLU A 199 18.28 -27.26 22.02
N PRO A 200 19.49 -27.75 21.70
CA PRO A 200 19.69 -29.12 21.30
C PRO A 200 19.92 -29.97 22.56
N GLY A 201 18.92 -30.76 22.96
CA GLY A 201 19.13 -31.89 23.88
C GLY A 201 18.05 -32.15 24.91
N ASP A 202 16.95 -32.78 24.51
CA ASP A 202 16.54 -34.00 25.21
C ASP A 202 15.84 -34.97 24.25
N GLN A 203 16.24 -36.22 24.31
CA GLN A 203 15.83 -37.28 23.41
C GLN A 203 14.37 -37.68 23.66
N ALA A 204 13.63 -37.74 22.55
CA ALA A 204 12.57 -38.70 22.25
C ALA A 204 11.82 -39.32 23.45
N LEU A 205 10.63 -38.78 23.75
CA LEU A 205 9.50 -39.63 24.10
C LEU A 205 8.42 -39.46 23.04
N ALA A 206 8.16 -40.53 22.31
CA ALA A 206 7.14 -40.62 21.28
C ALA A 206 5.76 -40.22 21.85
N PRO A 207 4.96 -39.39 21.14
CA PRO A 207 3.55 -39.31 21.43
C PRO A 207 2.86 -40.54 20.82
N GLU A 208 2.35 -41.37 21.72
CA GLU A 208 1.36 -42.41 21.44
C GLU A 208 0.24 -41.81 20.59
N GLN A 209 -0.06 -42.47 19.48
CA GLN A 209 -1.05 -42.07 18.50
C GLN A 209 -2.44 -42.09 19.14
N ALA A 210 -2.90 -40.94 19.63
CA ALA A 210 -4.30 -40.73 19.98
C ALA A 210 -5.11 -40.55 18.68
N GLU A 211 -5.73 -41.64 18.24
CA GLU A 211 -6.71 -41.70 17.15
C GLU A 211 -7.84 -40.67 17.39
N PRO A 212 -8.14 -39.76 16.45
CA PRO A 212 -9.17 -38.75 16.65
C PRO A 212 -10.56 -39.38 16.55
N ARG A 213 -11.27 -39.44 17.69
CA ARG A 213 -12.69 -39.77 17.76
C ARG A 213 -13.50 -38.80 16.87
N PRO A 214 -14.39 -39.29 15.98
CA PRO A 214 -15.17 -38.40 15.12
C PRO A 214 -16.17 -37.59 15.93
N VAL A 215 -16.01 -36.27 15.95
CA VAL A 215 -17.03 -35.34 16.44
C VAL A 215 -18.19 -35.34 15.44
N ARG A 216 -19.39 -35.74 15.89
CA ARG A 216 -20.62 -35.60 15.12
C ARG A 216 -20.88 -34.12 14.83
N VAL A 217 -20.65 -33.71 13.59
CA VAL A 217 -21.11 -32.43 13.06
C VAL A 217 -22.64 -32.49 12.93
N ALA A 218 -23.35 -31.61 13.64
CA ALA A 218 -24.78 -31.43 13.46
C ALA A 218 -25.06 -31.01 12.01
N ARG A 219 -25.96 -31.73 11.36
CA ARG A 219 -26.34 -31.56 9.95
C ARG A 219 -26.94 -30.17 9.75
N ALA A 220 -26.34 -29.36 8.89
CA ALA A 220 -26.93 -28.09 8.45
C ALA A 220 -28.32 -28.33 7.81
N PRO A 221 -29.30 -27.44 8.01
CA PRO A 221 -30.59 -27.55 7.33
C PRO A 221 -30.39 -27.41 5.82
N ARG A 222 -30.98 -28.34 5.07
CA ARG A 222 -30.99 -28.32 3.60
C ARG A 222 -31.74 -27.07 3.13
N LEU A 223 -31.05 -26.13 2.50
CA LEU A 223 -31.70 -25.10 1.69
C LEU A 223 -32.38 -25.79 0.49
N ARG A 224 -33.68 -25.54 0.32
CA ARG A 224 -34.42 -26.00 -0.87
C ARG A 224 -33.85 -25.27 -2.10
N PRO A 225 -33.71 -25.95 -3.25
CA PRO A 225 -33.42 -25.26 -4.49
C PRO A 225 -34.61 -24.34 -4.83
N VAL A 226 -34.34 -23.08 -5.12
CA VAL A 226 -35.28 -22.19 -5.81
C VAL A 226 -35.35 -22.69 -7.25
N ALA A 227 -36.56 -22.99 -7.72
CA ALA A 227 -36.81 -23.41 -9.08
C ALA A 227 -36.36 -22.30 -10.06
N ALA A 228 -35.55 -22.68 -11.06
CA ALA A 228 -35.37 -21.86 -12.24
C ALA A 228 -36.72 -21.76 -12.96
N GLY A 229 -37.34 -20.59 -12.90
CA GLY A 229 -38.63 -20.33 -13.50
C GLY A 229 -38.79 -18.87 -13.84
N GLN A 230 -38.79 -18.59 -15.14
CA GLN A 230 -39.25 -17.37 -15.79
C GLN A 230 -38.41 -16.10 -15.56
N LEU A 231 -37.42 -15.90 -16.43
CA LEU A 231 -37.09 -14.54 -16.87
C LEU A 231 -38.30 -14.02 -17.64
N ASP A 232 -39.02 -13.08 -17.04
CA ASP A 232 -39.95 -12.22 -17.73
C ASP A 232 -39.12 -11.32 -18.65
N THR A 233 -39.14 -11.62 -19.95
CA THR A 233 -38.53 -10.79 -20.99
C THR A 233 -39.42 -9.57 -21.19
N GLY A 234 -39.40 -8.65 -20.22
CA GLY A 234 -39.94 -7.31 -20.36
C GLY A 234 -39.20 -6.61 -21.50
N GLN A 235 -39.96 -6.22 -22.52
CA GLN A 235 -39.51 -5.51 -23.71
C GLN A 235 -38.67 -4.29 -23.33
N ILE A 236 -37.39 -4.29 -23.70
CA ILE A 236 -36.59 -3.08 -23.79
C ILE A 236 -36.70 -2.60 -25.24
N GLU A 237 -37.42 -1.50 -25.43
CA GLU A 237 -37.49 -0.74 -26.67
C GLU A 237 -36.08 -0.25 -27.06
N PRO A 238 -35.62 -0.40 -28.31
CA PRO A 238 -34.32 0.11 -28.72
C PRO A 238 -34.35 1.63 -28.86
N LEU A 239 -33.40 2.30 -28.20
CA LEU A 239 -33.08 3.72 -28.36
C LEU A 239 -32.75 4.01 -29.85
N PRO A 240 -33.26 5.08 -30.47
CA PRO A 240 -32.98 5.37 -31.87
C PRO A 240 -31.50 5.74 -32.08
N ALA A 241 -30.94 5.19 -33.16
CA ALA A 241 -29.60 5.52 -33.65
C ALA A 241 -29.50 7.02 -33.99
N GLU A 242 -28.43 7.66 -33.51
CA GLU A 242 -28.08 9.02 -33.92
C GLU A 242 -27.82 9.08 -35.44
N PRO A 243 -28.30 10.11 -36.15
CA PRO A 243 -28.13 10.17 -37.59
C PRO A 243 -26.71 10.55 -37.98
N GLU A 244 -26.15 9.68 -38.82
CA GLU A 244 -24.98 9.87 -39.67
C GLU A 244 -25.15 11.15 -40.52
N GLN A 245 -24.39 12.21 -40.21
CA GLN A 245 -24.34 13.42 -41.05
C GLN A 245 -23.35 13.21 -42.19
N ALA A 246 -23.87 12.82 -43.36
CA ALA A 246 -23.15 12.91 -44.62
C ALA A 246 -23.48 14.25 -45.34
N ALA A 247 -22.42 15.04 -45.54
CA ALA A 247 -22.16 16.00 -46.62
C ALA A 247 -23.27 17.00 -47.05
N LEU A 248 -22.98 18.29 -46.85
CA LEU A 248 -23.41 19.33 -47.76
C LEU A 248 -22.24 20.29 -48.06
N VAL A 249 -21.86 20.30 -49.33
CA VAL A 249 -21.08 21.33 -50.02
C VAL A 249 -21.99 22.54 -50.21
N ASP A 250 -21.57 23.76 -49.87
CA ASP A 250 -21.58 24.93 -50.77
C ASP A 250 -20.95 26.19 -50.14
N ALA A 251 -20.33 26.98 -51.02
CA ALA A 251 -20.12 28.43 -51.04
C ALA A 251 -19.36 29.15 -49.91
N GLY A 252 -18.40 29.98 -50.35
CA GLY A 252 -17.52 30.81 -49.52
C GLY A 252 -18.18 32.04 -48.89
N PRO A 253 -17.35 32.92 -48.31
CA PRO A 253 -17.08 34.12 -49.10
C PRO A 253 -15.60 34.55 -49.10
N ASP A 254 -15.28 35.13 -50.25
CA ASP A 254 -14.32 36.22 -50.47
C ASP A 254 -14.29 37.20 -49.30
N GLN A 255 -13.13 37.46 -48.71
CA GLN A 255 -12.77 38.74 -48.09
C GLN A 255 -11.28 39.01 -48.30
N ALA A 256 -11.05 39.95 -49.20
CA ALA A 256 -9.82 40.67 -49.40
C ALA A 256 -9.38 41.46 -48.15
N GLY A 257 -8.06 41.52 -47.96
CA GLY A 257 -7.37 42.74 -47.54
C GLY A 257 -7.39 43.09 -46.06
N THR A 258 -6.27 42.86 -45.38
CA THR A 258 -5.65 43.92 -44.55
C THR A 258 -4.14 43.71 -44.48
N THR A 259 -3.46 44.81 -44.79
CA THR A 259 -2.04 44.97 -45.02
C THR A 259 -1.33 45.35 -43.72
N GLY A 260 -0.37 44.51 -43.30
CA GLY A 260 0.92 44.85 -42.67
C GLY A 260 0.99 45.44 -41.23
N PRO A 261 2.20 45.65 -40.68
CA PRO A 261 3.50 45.10 -41.08
C PRO A 261 4.20 44.28 -39.98
N VAL A 262 5.10 43.39 -40.43
CA VAL A 262 6.09 42.67 -39.62
C VAL A 262 7.18 43.64 -39.16
N ARG A 263 7.43 43.66 -37.85
CA ARG A 263 8.62 44.23 -37.22
C ARG A 263 9.78 43.24 -37.32
N THR A 264 10.86 43.63 -37.96
CA THR A 264 12.21 43.10 -37.70
C THR A 264 13.23 44.17 -38.12
N GLY A 265 13.98 44.67 -37.14
CA GLY A 265 15.00 45.71 -37.33
C GLY A 265 15.74 45.89 -36.02
N SER A 266 16.65 44.96 -35.77
CA SER A 266 17.56 44.91 -34.63
C SER A 266 18.63 46.01 -34.68
N ASP A 267 19.05 46.39 -33.47
CA ASP A 267 20.41 46.73 -33.05
C ASP A 267 21.10 47.99 -33.59
N LEU A 268 20.90 49.05 -32.80
CA LEU A 268 21.92 49.80 -32.07
C LEU A 268 23.40 49.36 -32.24
N THR A 269 24.20 50.24 -32.85
CA THR A 269 25.63 50.51 -32.53
C THR A 269 25.90 51.92 -33.08
N GLY A 270 25.87 52.98 -32.24
CA GLY A 270 27.05 53.70 -31.71
C GLY A 270 27.59 54.75 -32.71
N PRO A 271 28.39 55.76 -32.32
CA PRO A 271 28.77 56.27 -30.99
C PRO A 271 27.97 57.48 -30.50
#